data_AF-A0A0Q7B8Y3-F1
#
_entry.id   AF-A0A0Q7B8Y3-F1
#
_cell.length_a   1.000
_cell.length_b   1.000
_cell.length_c   1.000
_cell.angle_alpha   90.00
_cell.angle_beta   90.00
_cell.angle_gamma   90.00
#
_symmetry.space_group_name_H-M   'P 1'
#
loop_
_entity.id
_entity.type
_entity.pdbx_description
1 polymer ?
#
loop_
_entity_poly.entity_id
_entity_poly.type
_entity_poly.pdbx_seq_one_letter_code
_entity_poly.pdbx_strand_id
1 'polypeptide(L)'
;MRNLALMLALAGLLSTATAAPAKKKPAAPKKTAQQILAASPASDWRGLDAENTLLMELGTGQVIIELAPRFAPAHAANIRALARGGYWDGLAVLRVQDNFVTQWGDPNGEDATKAKPLPTGANAKLPAEFSAPLDRVGKAAGFAALPDADGWAPRTGFMQGFPVAADPKASKAWLAHCYGMVGAGRGDAVDSSNGAELYVVIGQAPRGLDLNITLVGRVLKGMELLSALPRGTAAMGFYDKPEQRTGIQRVRLLAEVPAAERPALQVLKTESSTWTQLLDARRYRSGWFVHSPGYIDVCSATVPTRPIPQPPK
;
A
#
# COMPACT_ATOMS: atom_id res chain seq x y z
N MET A 1 86.16 -59.68 8.37
CA MET A 1 85.37 -59.13 9.50
C MET A 1 84.81 -57.78 9.05
N ARG A 2 83.48 -57.65 9.01
CA ARG A 2 82.74 -56.49 8.44
C ARG A 2 82.69 -55.35 9.47
N ASN A 3 83.20 -54.17 9.13
CA ASN A 3 83.02 -52.95 9.92
C ASN A 3 81.72 -52.26 9.51
N LEU A 4 80.84 -52.06 10.51
CA LEU A 4 79.53 -51.43 10.39
C LEU A 4 79.68 -49.93 10.71
N ALA A 5 79.32 -49.06 9.76
CA ALA A 5 79.28 -47.61 9.94
C ALA A 5 77.91 -47.19 10.54
N LEU A 6 77.94 -46.39 11.59
CA LEU A 6 76.77 -45.86 12.29
C LEU A 6 76.48 -44.44 11.79
N MET A 7 75.38 -44.24 11.06
CA MET A 7 74.87 -42.91 10.69
C MET A 7 73.82 -42.45 11.72
N LEU A 8 74.08 -41.33 12.39
CA LEU A 8 73.10 -40.59 13.19
C LEU A 8 72.23 -39.74 12.24
N ALA A 9 70.92 -39.99 12.19
CA ALA A 9 69.95 -39.12 11.55
C ALA A 9 69.27 -38.24 12.61
N LEU A 10 69.48 -36.92 12.50
CA LEU A 10 68.91 -35.90 13.38
C LEU A 10 67.49 -35.55 12.89
N ALA A 11 66.46 -35.97 13.62
CA ALA A 11 65.07 -35.62 13.32
C ALA A 11 64.73 -34.23 13.91
N GLY A 12 64.60 -33.22 13.05
CA GLY A 12 64.10 -31.90 13.43
C GLY A 12 62.58 -31.93 13.61
N LEU A 13 62.10 -31.62 14.82
CA LEU A 13 60.68 -31.38 15.09
C LEU A 13 60.28 -30.00 14.51
N LEU A 14 59.47 -30.01 13.44
CA LEU A 14 58.69 -28.84 13.04
C LEU A 14 57.46 -28.71 13.95
N SER A 15 57.48 -27.78 14.90
CA SER A 15 56.29 -27.36 15.64
C SER A 15 55.38 -26.52 14.74
N THR A 16 54.30 -27.11 14.25
CA THR A 16 53.21 -26.38 13.59
C THR A 16 52.40 -25.65 14.67
N ALA A 17 52.62 -24.35 14.80
CA ALA A 17 51.77 -23.48 15.61
C ALA A 17 50.36 -23.45 14.99
N THR A 18 49.41 -24.14 15.62
CA THR A 18 47.99 -24.08 15.27
C THR A 18 47.43 -22.73 15.71
N ALA A 19 47.30 -21.80 14.78
CA ALA A 19 46.59 -20.55 15.01
C ALA A 19 45.12 -20.87 15.36
N ALA A 20 44.72 -20.56 16.59
CA ALA A 20 43.33 -20.71 17.01
C ALA A 20 42.41 -19.85 16.13
N PRO A 21 41.24 -20.36 15.69
CA PRO A 21 40.32 -19.60 14.86
C PRO A 21 39.85 -18.35 15.61
N ALA A 22 40.07 -17.18 15.00
CA ALA A 22 39.59 -15.92 15.53
C ALA A 22 38.06 -15.98 15.75
N LYS A 23 37.63 -15.74 16.99
CA LYS A 23 36.20 -15.65 17.33
C LYS A 23 35.58 -14.55 16.46
N LYS A 24 34.67 -14.93 15.54
CA LYS A 24 33.90 -13.96 14.73
C LYS A 24 33.25 -12.95 15.69
N LYS A 25 33.57 -11.66 15.51
CA LYS A 25 32.93 -10.57 16.25
C LYS A 25 31.42 -10.74 16.11
N PRO A 26 30.63 -10.68 17.22
CA PRO A 26 29.19 -10.79 17.13
C PRO A 26 28.67 -9.78 16.11
N ALA A 27 27.85 -10.23 15.16
CA ALA A 27 27.21 -9.34 14.21
C ALA A 27 26.45 -8.26 14.98
N ALA A 28 26.59 -6.99 14.56
CA ALA A 28 25.87 -5.91 15.21
C ALA A 28 24.36 -6.22 15.20
N PRO A 29 23.62 -5.92 16.29
CA PRO A 29 22.19 -6.18 16.35
C PRO A 29 21.49 -5.43 15.22
N LYS A 30 20.59 -6.13 14.53
CA LYS A 30 19.82 -5.54 13.42
C LYS A 30 18.88 -4.46 13.97
N LYS A 31 18.79 -3.32 13.26
CA LYS A 31 17.90 -2.22 13.66
C LYS A 31 16.43 -2.66 13.59
N THR A 32 15.63 -2.21 14.56
CA THR A 32 14.16 -2.39 14.51
C THR A 32 13.52 -1.44 13.50
N ALA A 33 12.28 -1.71 13.08
CA ALA A 33 11.53 -0.81 12.20
C ALA A 33 11.42 0.61 12.76
N GLN A 34 11.21 0.74 14.08
CA GLN A 34 11.14 2.04 14.74
C GLN A 34 12.49 2.78 14.69
N GLN A 35 13.60 2.09 14.93
CA GLN A 35 14.94 2.68 14.84
C GLN A 35 15.26 3.12 13.40
N ILE A 36 14.84 2.34 12.40
CA ILE A 36 15.00 2.68 10.98
C ILE A 36 14.21 3.94 10.65
N LEU A 37 12.94 4.02 11.06
CA LEU A 37 12.08 5.19 10.83
C LEU A 37 12.61 6.44 11.54
N ALA A 38 13.05 6.31 12.80
CA ALA A 38 13.59 7.43 13.57
C ALA A 38 14.89 7.98 12.95
N ALA A 39 15.70 7.14 12.33
CA ALA A 39 16.94 7.53 11.65
C ALA A 39 16.74 7.96 10.18
N SER A 40 15.51 7.89 9.64
CA SER A 40 15.25 8.17 8.23
C SER A 40 15.40 9.68 7.92
N PRO A 41 16.17 10.05 6.87
CA PRO A 41 16.36 11.44 6.50
C PRO A 41 15.07 12.04 5.91
N ALA A 42 14.89 13.36 6.03
CA ALA A 42 13.72 14.04 5.49
C ALA A 42 13.52 13.83 3.98
N SER A 43 14.62 13.64 3.22
CA SER A 43 14.61 13.35 1.79
C SER A 43 13.88 12.05 1.43
N ASP A 44 13.77 11.10 2.35
CA ASP A 44 13.11 9.80 2.15
C ASP A 44 11.59 9.91 2.26
N TRP A 45 11.06 11.10 2.54
CA TRP A 45 9.64 11.34 2.72
C TRP A 45 9.15 12.34 1.66
N ARG A 46 7.89 12.19 1.25
CA ARG A 46 7.20 13.13 0.36
C ARG A 46 5.94 13.66 1.04
N GLY A 47 5.58 14.89 0.74
CA GLY A 47 4.28 15.44 1.13
C GLY A 47 3.13 14.79 0.35
N LEU A 48 1.91 15.15 0.74
CA LEU A 48 0.70 14.81 0.00
C LEU A 48 0.58 15.70 -1.24
N ASP A 49 0.12 15.12 -2.35
CA ASP A 49 -0.29 15.90 -3.51
C ASP A 49 -1.74 16.35 -3.29
N ALA A 50 -1.94 17.66 -3.19
CA ALA A 50 -3.24 18.23 -2.88
C ALA A 50 -4.30 17.95 -3.96
N GLU A 51 -3.88 17.80 -5.22
CA GLU A 51 -4.75 17.47 -6.36
C GLU A 51 -5.01 15.97 -6.50
N ASN A 52 -4.32 15.13 -5.73
CA ASN A 52 -4.49 13.68 -5.74
C ASN A 52 -4.78 13.12 -4.35
N THR A 53 -5.26 13.95 -3.42
CA THR A 53 -5.60 13.51 -2.07
C THR A 53 -7.02 13.95 -1.71
N LEU A 54 -7.87 13.00 -1.31
CA LEU A 54 -9.17 13.26 -0.73
C LEU A 54 -9.08 13.30 0.79
N LEU A 55 -9.81 14.23 1.39
CA LEU A 55 -10.13 14.27 2.80
C LEU A 55 -11.60 13.90 2.94
N MET A 56 -11.88 12.76 3.57
CA MET A 56 -13.23 12.31 3.91
C MET A 56 -13.46 12.51 5.41
N GLU A 57 -14.56 13.15 5.76
CA GLU A 57 -14.97 13.35 7.15
C GLU A 57 -16.15 12.44 7.50
N LEU A 58 -15.92 11.63 8.53
CA LEU A 58 -16.92 10.83 9.21
C LEU A 58 -17.16 11.44 10.58
N GLY A 59 -18.29 11.11 11.22
CA GLY A 59 -18.55 11.54 12.61
C GLY A 59 -17.48 11.05 13.62
N THR A 60 -16.70 10.03 13.25
CA THR A 60 -15.63 9.43 14.07
C THR A 60 -14.23 9.99 13.76
N GLY A 61 -14.07 10.82 12.72
CA GLY A 61 -12.80 11.42 12.36
C GLY A 61 -12.55 11.52 10.86
N GLN A 62 -11.29 11.83 10.51
CA GLN A 62 -10.87 12.07 9.13
C GLN A 62 -10.15 10.86 8.53
N VAL A 63 -10.56 10.49 7.32
CA VAL A 63 -9.88 9.52 6.46
C VAL A 63 -9.18 10.25 5.33
N ILE A 64 -7.90 9.96 5.13
CA ILE A 64 -7.09 10.57 4.06
C ILE A 64 -6.83 9.52 2.98
N ILE A 65 -7.23 9.81 1.76
CA ILE A 65 -7.17 8.88 0.62
C ILE A 65 -6.30 9.48 -0.48
N GLU A 66 -5.29 8.77 -0.94
CA GLU A 66 -4.44 9.17 -2.07
C GLU A 66 -4.89 8.47 -3.35
N LEU A 67 -5.10 9.23 -4.42
CA LEU A 67 -5.47 8.74 -5.75
C LEU A 67 -4.25 8.25 -6.54
N ALA A 68 -4.47 7.33 -7.48
CA ALA A 68 -3.45 6.69 -8.31
C ALA A 68 -3.63 7.03 -9.80
N PRO A 69 -3.52 8.30 -10.23
CA PRO A 69 -3.80 8.73 -11.60
C PRO A 69 -2.87 8.11 -12.66
N ARG A 70 -1.72 7.55 -12.26
CA ARG A 70 -0.86 6.80 -13.19
C ARG A 70 -1.51 5.51 -13.68
N PHE A 71 -2.29 4.85 -12.82
CA PHE A 71 -2.96 3.59 -13.12
C PHE A 71 -4.39 3.81 -13.63
N ALA A 72 -5.13 4.72 -13.00
CA ALA A 72 -6.52 5.01 -13.33
C ALA A 72 -6.74 6.51 -13.61
N PRO A 73 -6.13 7.07 -14.69
CA PRO A 73 -6.24 8.50 -14.98
C PRO A 73 -7.67 9.00 -15.20
N ALA A 74 -8.52 8.23 -15.90
CA ALA A 74 -9.90 8.63 -16.15
C ALA A 74 -10.73 8.61 -14.86
N HIS A 75 -10.61 7.57 -14.04
CA HIS A 75 -11.27 7.52 -12.75
C HIS A 75 -10.74 8.58 -11.79
N ALA A 76 -9.43 8.81 -11.72
CA ALA A 76 -8.87 9.85 -10.87
C ALA A 76 -9.37 11.25 -11.27
N ALA A 77 -9.48 11.53 -12.58
CA ALA A 77 -10.08 12.77 -13.06
C ALA A 77 -11.55 12.89 -12.67
N ASN A 78 -12.33 11.81 -12.81
CA ASN A 78 -13.74 11.82 -12.45
C ASN A 78 -13.96 11.97 -10.95
N ILE A 79 -13.19 11.26 -10.12
CA ILE A 79 -13.22 11.34 -8.66
C ILE A 79 -12.88 12.75 -8.18
N ARG A 80 -11.92 13.44 -8.83
CA ARG A 80 -11.68 14.86 -8.56
C ARG A 80 -12.92 15.70 -8.85
N ALA A 81 -13.58 15.50 -10.00
CA ALA A 81 -14.80 16.24 -10.33
C ALA A 81 -15.95 15.96 -9.33
N LEU A 82 -16.12 14.70 -8.92
CA LEU A 82 -17.09 14.28 -7.91
C LEU A 82 -16.81 14.95 -6.55
N ALA A 83 -15.54 14.99 -6.13
CA ALA A 83 -15.13 15.63 -4.87
C ALA A 83 -15.38 17.15 -4.89
N ARG A 84 -14.98 17.82 -5.98
CA ARG A 84 -15.23 19.26 -6.17
C ARG A 84 -16.72 19.61 -6.17
N GLY A 85 -17.53 18.71 -6.71
CA GLY A 85 -18.99 18.84 -6.71
C GLY A 85 -19.67 18.40 -5.42
N GLY A 86 -18.94 17.99 -4.38
CA GLY A 86 -19.52 17.54 -3.11
C GLY A 86 -20.41 16.30 -3.25
N TYR A 87 -20.11 15.41 -4.21
CA TYR A 87 -20.97 14.28 -4.53
C TYR A 87 -21.22 13.37 -3.32
N TRP A 88 -20.21 13.11 -2.49
CA TRP A 88 -20.35 12.24 -1.31
C TRP A 88 -20.90 12.93 -0.06
N ASP A 89 -21.13 14.24 -0.09
CA ASP A 89 -21.63 14.97 1.07
C ASP A 89 -23.06 14.50 1.40
N GLY A 90 -23.24 14.07 2.66
CA GLY A 90 -24.50 13.49 3.15
C GLY A 90 -24.78 12.08 2.66
N LEU A 91 -23.89 11.46 1.89
CA LEU A 91 -24.00 10.05 1.51
C LEU A 91 -23.50 9.15 2.65
N ALA A 92 -23.31 7.86 2.40
CA ALA A 92 -23.00 6.93 3.48
C ALA A 92 -22.14 5.74 3.06
N VAL A 93 -21.60 5.06 4.08
CA VAL A 93 -21.14 3.68 3.97
C VAL A 93 -22.36 2.78 3.76
N LEU A 94 -22.35 2.02 2.67
CA LEU A 94 -23.45 1.20 2.19
C LEU A 94 -23.34 -0.25 2.67
N ARG A 95 -22.10 -0.76 2.73
CA ARG A 95 -21.82 -2.12 3.15
C ARG A 95 -20.43 -2.26 3.77
N VAL A 96 -20.35 -3.17 4.74
CA VAL A 96 -19.10 -3.61 5.36
C VAL A 96 -19.14 -5.13 5.39
N GLN A 97 -18.36 -5.74 4.51
CA GLN A 97 -18.22 -7.18 4.44
C GLN A 97 -16.97 -7.61 5.20
N ASP A 98 -17.16 -8.49 6.18
CA ASP A 98 -16.08 -8.96 7.03
C ASP A 98 -14.93 -9.56 6.21
N ASN A 99 -13.70 -9.23 6.62
CA ASN A 99 -12.48 -9.66 5.96
C ASN A 99 -12.40 -9.36 4.45
N PHE A 100 -13.16 -8.37 3.95
CA PHE A 100 -13.19 -8.03 2.53
C PHE A 100 -13.12 -6.52 2.31
N VAL A 101 -14.26 -5.80 2.29
CA VAL A 101 -14.30 -4.38 1.97
C VAL A 101 -15.30 -3.58 2.80
N THR A 102 -14.99 -2.30 2.98
CA THR A 102 -15.96 -1.25 3.34
C THR A 102 -16.25 -0.43 2.09
N GLN A 103 -17.52 -0.31 1.70
CA GLN A 103 -17.94 0.40 0.49
C GLN A 103 -18.92 1.52 0.81
N TRP A 104 -18.74 2.64 0.13
CA TRP A 104 -19.54 3.84 0.26
C TRP A 104 -19.96 4.41 -1.09
N GLY A 105 -21.03 5.20 -1.08
CA GLY A 105 -21.65 5.74 -2.28
C GLY A 105 -23.05 6.23 -1.97
N ASP A 106 -23.86 6.40 -3.02
CA ASP A 106 -25.26 6.76 -2.87
C ASP A 106 -26.10 5.51 -2.55
N PRO A 107 -26.83 5.48 -1.43
CA PRO A 107 -27.72 4.36 -1.15
C PRO A 107 -28.82 4.12 -2.18
N ASN A 108 -29.10 5.12 -3.02
CA ASN A 108 -30.04 5.02 -4.15
C ASN A 108 -29.32 4.95 -5.51
N GLY A 109 -28.00 4.71 -5.55
CA GLY A 109 -27.20 4.75 -6.79
C GLY A 109 -27.68 3.79 -7.88
N GLU A 110 -28.29 2.67 -7.49
CA GLU A 110 -28.87 1.67 -8.39
C GLU A 110 -30.29 2.02 -8.89
N ASP A 111 -30.95 3.02 -8.28
CA ASP A 111 -32.25 3.53 -8.72
C ASP A 111 -32.05 4.84 -9.47
N ALA A 112 -32.04 4.77 -10.79
CA ALA A 112 -31.82 5.93 -11.66
C ALA A 112 -32.81 7.10 -11.43
N THR A 113 -33.98 6.85 -10.82
CA THR A 113 -34.96 7.91 -10.51
C THR A 113 -34.70 8.62 -9.19
N LYS A 114 -33.87 8.03 -8.31
CA LYS A 114 -33.55 8.54 -6.97
C LYS A 114 -32.06 8.83 -6.78
N ALA A 115 -31.22 8.32 -7.68
CA ALA A 115 -29.79 8.51 -7.63
C ALA A 115 -29.43 10.00 -7.61
N LYS A 116 -28.50 10.36 -6.73
CA LYS A 116 -27.94 11.71 -6.64
C LYS A 116 -27.31 12.05 -8.00
N PRO A 117 -27.69 13.18 -8.60
CA PRO A 117 -27.15 13.56 -9.91
C PRO A 117 -25.65 13.80 -9.82
N LEU A 118 -24.93 13.42 -10.87
CA LEU A 118 -23.50 13.70 -10.99
C LEU A 118 -23.30 15.22 -11.12
N PRO A 119 -22.30 15.81 -10.43
CA PRO A 119 -22.00 17.22 -10.55
C PRO A 119 -21.39 17.55 -11.92
N THR A 120 -21.38 18.83 -12.27
CA THR A 120 -20.75 19.32 -13.51
C THR A 120 -19.29 18.87 -13.61
N GLY A 121 -18.91 18.35 -14.79
CA GLY A 121 -17.56 17.86 -15.06
C GLY A 121 -17.32 16.40 -14.70
N ALA A 122 -18.23 15.77 -13.94
CA ALA A 122 -18.22 14.32 -13.75
C ALA A 122 -18.92 13.61 -14.93
N ASN A 123 -18.38 12.45 -15.30
CA ASN A 123 -18.83 11.63 -16.42
C ASN A 123 -19.53 10.39 -15.87
N ALA A 124 -20.67 10.03 -16.46
CA ALA A 124 -21.42 8.83 -16.10
C ALA A 124 -20.79 7.54 -16.63
N LYS A 125 -19.91 7.63 -17.64
CA LYS A 125 -19.28 6.49 -18.30
C LYS A 125 -17.77 6.70 -18.40
N LEU A 126 -16.99 5.72 -17.96
CA LEU A 126 -15.53 5.71 -18.05
C LEU A 126 -15.05 4.37 -18.62
N PRO A 127 -13.89 4.32 -19.29
CA PRO A 127 -13.29 3.05 -19.66
C PRO A 127 -12.84 2.29 -18.41
N ALA A 128 -12.84 0.96 -18.45
CA ALA A 128 -12.17 0.14 -17.44
C ALA A 128 -10.66 0.40 -17.42
N GLU A 129 -10.09 0.60 -16.23
CA GLU A 129 -8.66 0.90 -16.03
C GLU A 129 -8.01 -0.16 -15.14
N PHE A 130 -8.23 -1.44 -15.48
CA PHE A 130 -7.77 -2.59 -14.68
C PHE A 130 -6.25 -2.79 -14.71
N SER A 131 -5.56 -2.22 -15.70
CA SER A 131 -4.10 -2.25 -15.84
C SER A 131 -3.62 -1.02 -16.60
N ALA A 132 -2.33 -0.73 -16.47
CA ALA A 132 -1.61 0.28 -17.22
C ALA A 132 -0.47 -0.37 -18.05
N PRO A 133 -0.05 0.28 -19.15
CA PRO A 133 1.18 -0.06 -19.85
C PRO A 133 2.39 -0.10 -18.89
N LEU A 134 3.24 -1.11 -19.03
CA LEU A 134 4.37 -1.32 -18.11
C LEU A 134 5.39 -0.18 -18.15
N ASP A 135 5.60 0.46 -19.30
CA ASP A 135 6.52 1.59 -19.44
C ASP A 135 6.15 2.79 -18.55
N ARG A 136 4.85 3.02 -18.34
CA ARG A 136 4.31 4.04 -17.43
C ARG A 136 4.71 3.79 -15.98
N VAL A 137 5.05 2.55 -15.64
CA VAL A 137 5.37 2.11 -14.27
C VAL A 137 6.69 1.35 -14.18
N GLY A 138 7.53 1.40 -15.21
CA GLY A 138 8.78 0.64 -15.28
C GLY A 138 9.88 1.22 -14.39
N LYS A 139 11.11 0.72 -14.55
CA LYS A 139 12.27 1.17 -13.76
C LYS A 139 12.52 2.69 -13.87
N ALA A 140 12.30 3.28 -15.05
CA ALA A 140 12.40 4.73 -15.26
C ALA A 140 11.33 5.52 -14.47
N ALA A 141 10.21 4.90 -14.11
CA ALA A 141 9.12 5.51 -13.34
C ALA A 141 9.25 5.26 -11.82
N GLY A 142 10.34 4.65 -11.35
CA GLY A 142 10.59 4.46 -9.92
C GLY A 142 9.95 3.21 -9.30
N PHE A 143 9.78 2.13 -10.08
CA PHE A 143 9.32 0.85 -9.55
C PHE A 143 10.35 0.16 -8.66
N ALA A 144 10.07 0.10 -7.37
CA ALA A 144 10.83 -0.60 -6.36
C ALA A 144 10.38 -2.07 -6.32
N ALA A 145 10.99 -2.89 -7.18
CA ALA A 145 10.69 -4.31 -7.29
C ALA A 145 11.05 -5.07 -6.00
N LEU A 146 10.18 -5.99 -5.58
CA LEU A 146 10.52 -6.98 -4.57
C LEU A 146 11.29 -8.14 -5.23
N PRO A 147 12.34 -8.67 -4.59
CA PRO A 147 13.02 -9.87 -5.06
C PRO A 147 12.22 -11.15 -4.78
N ASP A 148 11.28 -11.09 -3.83
CA ASP A 148 10.46 -12.20 -3.38
C ASP A 148 9.45 -12.62 -4.45
N ALA A 149 9.21 -13.93 -4.57
CA ALA A 149 8.20 -14.46 -5.47
C ALA A 149 6.77 -14.11 -4.98
N ASP A 150 5.86 -13.89 -5.91
CA ASP A 150 4.44 -13.63 -5.62
C ASP A 150 3.60 -14.66 -6.37
N GLY A 151 2.53 -15.14 -5.72
CA GLY A 151 1.66 -16.18 -6.30
C GLY A 151 0.67 -15.66 -7.35
N TRP A 152 0.51 -14.35 -7.48
CA TRP A 152 -0.48 -13.69 -8.35
C TRP A 152 0.14 -13.03 -9.57
N ALA A 153 1.42 -12.67 -9.53
CA ALA A 153 2.07 -11.94 -10.60
C ALA A 153 3.55 -12.33 -10.79
N PRO A 154 4.08 -12.30 -12.04
CA PRO A 154 5.50 -12.54 -12.30
C PRO A 154 6.45 -11.56 -11.58
N ARG A 155 5.99 -10.34 -11.33
CA ARG A 155 6.74 -9.32 -10.58
C ARG A 155 5.80 -8.53 -9.68
N THR A 156 6.24 -8.24 -8.47
CA THR A 156 5.59 -7.30 -7.57
C THR A 156 6.58 -6.30 -7.00
N GLY A 157 6.05 -5.22 -6.43
CA GLY A 157 6.85 -4.11 -5.96
C GLY A 157 6.01 -2.95 -5.51
N PHE A 158 6.65 -1.79 -5.42
CA PHE A 158 6.00 -0.55 -5.07
C PHE A 158 6.34 0.55 -6.06
N MET A 159 5.36 1.39 -6.36
CA MET A 159 5.60 2.63 -7.12
C MET A 159 4.89 3.78 -6.43
N GLN A 160 5.65 4.83 -6.09
CA GLN A 160 5.14 6.01 -5.36
C GLN A 160 4.37 5.64 -4.07
N GLY A 161 4.72 4.52 -3.43
CA GLY A 161 4.02 4.01 -2.25
C GLY A 161 2.90 3.00 -2.53
N PHE A 162 2.42 2.88 -3.76
CA PHE A 162 1.36 1.93 -4.09
C PHE A 162 1.92 0.51 -4.30
N PRO A 163 1.26 -0.54 -3.80
CA PRO A 163 1.60 -1.92 -4.13
C PRO A 163 1.21 -2.23 -5.57
N VAL A 164 2.16 -2.75 -6.34
CA VAL A 164 2.05 -2.94 -7.78
C VAL A 164 2.44 -4.36 -8.14
N ALA A 165 1.68 -4.95 -9.04
CA ALA A 165 1.96 -6.20 -9.72
C ALA A 165 2.20 -5.91 -11.21
N ALA A 166 3.02 -6.74 -11.86
CA ALA A 166 3.40 -6.54 -13.24
C ALA A 166 3.70 -7.86 -13.96
N ASP A 167 3.36 -7.89 -15.25
CA ASP A 167 3.76 -8.92 -16.19
C ASP A 167 4.57 -8.27 -17.34
N PRO A 168 5.91 -8.41 -17.31
CA PRO A 168 6.78 -7.96 -18.39
C PRO A 168 6.48 -8.58 -19.74
N LYS A 169 6.02 -9.83 -19.80
CA LYS A 169 5.72 -10.50 -21.07
C LYS A 169 4.49 -9.89 -21.72
N ALA A 170 3.48 -9.56 -20.92
CA ALA A 170 2.27 -8.87 -21.39
C ALA A 170 2.44 -7.35 -21.52
N SER A 171 3.59 -6.78 -21.14
CA SER A 171 3.83 -5.33 -21.06
C SER A 171 2.76 -4.58 -20.25
N LYS A 172 2.29 -5.20 -19.15
CA LYS A 172 1.24 -4.66 -18.29
C LYS A 172 1.67 -4.58 -16.83
N ALA A 173 1.06 -3.65 -16.12
CA ALA A 173 1.12 -3.57 -14.67
C ALA A 173 -0.20 -3.10 -14.09
N TRP A 174 -0.47 -3.44 -12.84
CA TRP A 174 -1.71 -3.12 -12.15
C TRP A 174 -1.43 -2.91 -10.66
N LEU A 175 -2.34 -2.19 -10.01
CA LEU A 175 -2.34 -2.09 -8.56
C LEU A 175 -2.81 -3.42 -7.97
N ALA A 176 -2.13 -3.89 -6.92
CA ALA A 176 -2.54 -5.10 -6.21
C ALA A 176 -3.61 -4.76 -5.17
N HIS A 177 -4.66 -5.58 -5.05
CA HIS A 177 -5.72 -5.44 -4.04
C HIS A 177 -5.24 -5.78 -2.63
N CYS A 178 -4.29 -5.01 -2.11
CA CYS A 178 -3.81 -5.11 -0.74
C CYS A 178 -4.72 -4.37 0.25
N TYR A 179 -4.55 -4.64 1.54
CA TYR A 179 -5.21 -3.90 2.61
C TYR A 179 -5.02 -2.38 2.46
N GLY A 180 -6.10 -1.63 2.63
CA GLY A 180 -6.11 -0.17 2.49
C GLY A 180 -6.15 0.36 1.06
N MET A 181 -6.15 -0.51 0.03
CA MET A 181 -6.33 -0.09 -1.36
C MET A 181 -7.80 0.26 -1.63
N VAL A 182 -8.00 1.35 -2.38
CA VAL A 182 -9.31 1.88 -2.74
C VAL A 182 -9.64 1.53 -4.18
N GLY A 183 -10.78 0.87 -4.40
CA GLY A 183 -11.29 0.54 -5.73
C GLY A 183 -12.60 1.23 -6.03
N ALA A 184 -12.93 1.29 -7.32
CA ALA A 184 -14.20 1.80 -7.81
C ALA A 184 -15.18 0.64 -8.00
N GLY A 185 -16.34 0.73 -7.33
CA GLY A 185 -17.42 -0.22 -7.49
C GLY A 185 -17.91 -0.26 -8.94
N ARG A 186 -18.35 -1.44 -9.38
CA ARG A 186 -18.93 -1.64 -10.71
C ARG A 186 -20.04 -2.69 -10.65
N GLY A 187 -20.99 -2.59 -11.57
CA GLY A 187 -21.90 -3.68 -11.89
C GLY A 187 -21.26 -4.70 -12.81
N ASP A 188 -22.07 -5.53 -13.46
CA ASP A 188 -21.60 -6.63 -14.30
C ASP A 188 -20.83 -6.17 -15.54
N ALA A 189 -21.28 -5.08 -16.18
CA ALA A 189 -20.58 -4.53 -17.33
C ALA A 189 -19.19 -4.00 -16.95
N VAL A 190 -18.20 -4.34 -17.78
CA VAL A 190 -16.77 -4.03 -17.56
C VAL A 190 -16.51 -2.54 -17.35
N ASP A 191 -17.25 -1.68 -18.05
CA ASP A 191 -17.12 -0.22 -18.06
C ASP A 191 -18.27 0.48 -17.29
N SER A 192 -18.94 -0.22 -16.37
CA SER A 192 -20.04 0.34 -15.58
C SER A 192 -19.61 1.25 -14.42
N SER A 193 -18.32 1.26 -14.06
CA SER A 193 -17.84 2.16 -13.02
C SER A 193 -17.65 3.58 -13.55
N ASN A 194 -18.07 4.54 -12.74
CA ASN A 194 -17.73 5.95 -12.89
C ASN A 194 -16.99 6.53 -11.68
N GLY A 195 -16.65 5.68 -10.69
CA GLY A 195 -15.99 6.10 -9.45
C GLY A 195 -16.89 6.80 -8.43
N ALA A 196 -18.21 6.87 -8.62
CA ALA A 196 -19.17 7.38 -7.62
C ALA A 196 -19.33 6.45 -6.41
N GLU A 197 -19.26 5.14 -6.65
CA GLU A 197 -19.15 4.13 -5.60
C GLU A 197 -17.70 3.71 -5.45
N LEU A 198 -17.21 3.76 -4.21
CA LEU A 198 -15.84 3.41 -3.87
C LEU A 198 -15.83 2.44 -2.71
N TYR A 199 -14.81 1.61 -2.65
CA TYR A 199 -14.58 0.72 -1.52
C TYR A 199 -13.12 0.71 -1.13
N VAL A 200 -12.84 0.31 0.11
CA VAL A 200 -11.50 0.05 0.60
C VAL A 200 -11.40 -1.39 1.08
N VAL A 201 -10.29 -2.05 0.79
CA VAL A 201 -9.97 -3.39 1.32
C VAL A 201 -9.69 -3.29 2.82
N ILE A 202 -10.46 -4.02 3.65
CA ILE A 202 -10.35 -4.02 5.12
C ILE A 202 -9.88 -5.35 5.72
N GLY A 203 -9.54 -6.34 4.89
CA GLY A 203 -9.17 -7.67 5.35
C GLY A 203 -8.04 -8.30 4.56
N GLN A 204 -8.07 -9.64 4.50
CA GLN A 204 -7.16 -10.43 3.68
C GLN A 204 -7.24 -9.96 2.22
N ALA A 205 -6.08 -9.71 1.61
CA ALA A 205 -5.97 -9.13 0.29
C ALA A 205 -6.75 -9.95 -0.76
N PRO A 206 -7.86 -9.45 -1.32
CA PRO A 206 -8.66 -10.19 -2.29
C PRO A 206 -8.04 -10.08 -3.68
N ARG A 207 -6.83 -10.63 -3.83
CA ARG A 207 -6.00 -10.53 -5.04
C ARG A 207 -6.64 -11.15 -6.29
N GLY A 208 -7.68 -11.97 -6.13
CA GLY A 208 -8.51 -12.40 -7.26
C GLY A 208 -9.26 -11.26 -7.97
N LEU A 209 -9.37 -10.07 -7.35
CA LEU A 209 -9.91 -8.86 -7.98
C LEU A 209 -8.90 -8.11 -8.84
N ASP A 210 -7.61 -8.43 -8.74
CA ASP A 210 -6.60 -7.88 -9.63
C ASP A 210 -7.02 -8.10 -11.09
N LEU A 211 -6.81 -7.10 -11.94
CA LEU A 211 -7.24 -7.10 -13.35
C LEU A 211 -8.75 -7.20 -13.62
N ASN A 212 -9.60 -7.15 -12.58
CA ASN A 212 -11.06 -7.25 -12.71
C ASN A 212 -11.82 -6.02 -12.18
N ILE A 213 -11.17 -5.20 -11.36
CA ILE A 213 -11.71 -3.96 -10.81
C ILE A 213 -10.65 -2.85 -10.93
N THR A 214 -11.08 -1.63 -11.24
CA THR A 214 -10.22 -0.45 -11.23
C THR A 214 -9.89 -0.07 -9.79
N LEU A 215 -8.63 -0.24 -9.39
CA LEU A 215 -8.11 0.42 -8.20
C LEU A 215 -7.77 1.87 -8.51
N VAL A 216 -8.24 2.78 -7.66
CA VAL A 216 -8.17 4.23 -7.87
C VAL A 216 -7.29 4.93 -6.86
N GLY A 217 -6.89 4.25 -5.78
CA GLY A 217 -6.12 4.89 -4.72
C GLY A 217 -5.82 3.99 -3.52
N ARG A 218 -5.47 4.62 -2.40
CA ARG A 218 -5.23 3.96 -1.09
C ARG A 218 -5.51 4.90 0.07
N VAL A 219 -5.84 4.33 1.23
CA VAL A 219 -5.95 5.08 2.48
C VAL A 219 -4.55 5.31 3.07
N LEU A 220 -4.25 6.56 3.42
CA LEU A 220 -2.99 6.97 4.08
C LEU A 220 -3.13 7.10 5.61
N LYS A 221 -4.34 7.41 6.09
CA LYS A 221 -4.69 7.61 7.50
C LYS A 221 -6.20 7.40 7.68
N GLY A 222 -6.61 6.91 8.86
CA GLY A 222 -8.02 6.73 9.21
C GLY A 222 -8.56 5.36 8.78
N MET A 223 -7.67 4.40 8.53
CA MET A 223 -8.06 3.06 8.10
C MET A 223 -8.86 2.33 9.20
N GLU A 224 -8.49 2.55 10.46
CA GLU A 224 -9.19 2.08 11.64
C GLU A 224 -10.65 2.57 11.72
N LEU A 225 -10.94 3.76 11.17
CA LEU A 225 -12.29 4.32 11.15
C LEU A 225 -13.20 3.60 10.14
N LEU A 226 -12.61 2.93 9.14
CA LEU A 226 -13.33 2.17 8.13
C LEU A 226 -13.36 0.67 8.47
N SER A 227 -12.22 0.10 8.86
CA SER A 227 -12.11 -1.34 9.13
C SER A 227 -12.83 -1.78 10.41
N ALA A 228 -13.06 -0.87 11.37
CA ALA A 228 -13.71 -1.20 12.63
C ALA A 228 -15.25 -1.08 12.59
N LEU A 229 -15.82 -0.62 11.48
CA LEU A 229 -17.27 -0.41 11.36
C LEU A 229 -18.07 -1.71 11.61
N PRO A 230 -19.31 -1.61 12.10
CA PRO A 230 -20.20 -2.77 12.22
C PRO A 230 -20.40 -3.44 10.87
N ARG A 231 -20.42 -4.78 10.85
CA ARG A 231 -20.56 -5.56 9.61
C ARG A 231 -22.02 -5.51 9.18
N GLY A 232 -22.28 -5.44 7.89
CA GLY A 232 -23.66 -5.52 7.41
C GLY A 232 -24.22 -6.93 7.54
N THR A 233 -25.52 -6.99 7.80
CA THR A 233 -26.25 -8.23 8.09
C THR A 233 -26.91 -8.83 6.85
N ALA A 234 -27.00 -8.09 5.74
CA ALA A 234 -27.59 -8.56 4.49
C ALA A 234 -26.56 -9.25 3.58
N ALA A 235 -27.04 -9.75 2.43
CA ALA A 235 -26.20 -10.36 1.40
C ALA A 235 -25.01 -9.45 1.05
N MET A 236 -23.83 -10.03 0.82
CA MET A 236 -22.59 -9.31 0.54
C MET A 236 -22.20 -8.23 1.57
N GLY A 237 -22.70 -8.34 2.82
CA GLY A 237 -22.37 -7.41 3.90
C GLY A 237 -23.05 -6.04 3.78
N PHE A 238 -24.13 -5.92 3.00
CA PHE A 238 -24.95 -4.71 2.94
C PHE A 238 -25.65 -4.42 4.27
N TYR A 239 -25.83 -3.13 4.56
CA TYR A 239 -26.73 -2.68 5.61
C TYR A 239 -28.17 -2.75 5.12
N ASP A 240 -29.03 -3.43 5.88
CA ASP A 240 -30.46 -3.58 5.59
C ASP A 240 -31.29 -2.40 6.13
N LYS A 241 -30.75 -1.64 7.08
CA LYS A 241 -31.44 -0.54 7.75
C LYS A 241 -30.69 0.78 7.61
N PRO A 242 -31.36 1.91 7.32
CA PRO A 242 -30.71 3.21 7.22
C PRO A 242 -29.89 3.59 8.44
N GLU A 243 -30.33 3.22 9.65
CA GLU A 243 -29.67 3.58 10.91
C GLU A 243 -28.32 2.90 11.13
N GLN A 244 -28.03 1.84 10.38
CA GLN A 244 -26.71 1.18 10.40
C GLN A 244 -25.66 1.94 9.58
N ARG A 245 -26.11 2.79 8.65
CA ARG A 245 -25.23 3.44 7.68
C ARG A 245 -24.42 4.53 8.38
N THR A 246 -23.10 4.45 8.27
CA THR A 246 -22.22 5.53 8.72
C THR A 246 -22.28 6.67 7.71
N GLY A 247 -22.81 7.81 8.12
CA GLY A 247 -22.91 9.00 7.28
C GLY A 247 -21.54 9.63 6.99
N ILE A 248 -21.39 10.10 5.75
CA ILE A 248 -20.25 10.88 5.27
C ILE A 248 -20.63 12.35 5.38
N GLN A 249 -19.93 13.09 6.24
CA GLN A 249 -20.21 14.51 6.45
C GLN A 249 -19.80 15.32 5.23
N ARG A 250 -18.56 15.10 4.77
CA ARG A 250 -18.05 15.68 3.52
C ARG A 250 -16.89 14.89 2.94
N VAL A 251 -16.71 15.00 1.62
CA VAL A 251 -15.46 14.60 0.95
C VAL A 251 -14.94 15.78 0.14
N ARG A 252 -13.68 16.16 0.34
CA ARG A 252 -13.05 17.27 -0.39
C ARG A 252 -11.75 16.84 -1.02
N LEU A 253 -11.44 17.42 -2.17
CA LEU A 253 -10.09 17.40 -2.69
C LEU A 253 -9.22 18.28 -1.80
N LEU A 254 -8.03 17.82 -1.42
CA LEU A 254 -7.20 18.55 -0.48
C LEU A 254 -6.77 19.93 -1.01
N ALA A 255 -6.73 20.10 -2.33
CA ALA A 255 -6.54 21.39 -2.98
C ALA A 255 -7.62 22.43 -2.62
N GLU A 256 -8.84 22.01 -2.29
CA GLU A 256 -9.96 22.87 -1.88
C GLU A 256 -10.01 23.10 -0.36
N VAL A 257 -9.18 22.40 0.40
CA VAL A 257 -9.04 22.60 1.84
C VAL A 257 -8.00 23.71 2.08
N PRO A 258 -8.29 24.73 2.92
CA PRO A 258 -7.32 25.77 3.28
C PRO A 258 -6.00 25.16 3.77
N ALA A 259 -4.86 25.71 3.35
CA ALA A 259 -3.55 25.11 3.63
C ALA A 259 -3.29 24.85 5.12
N ALA A 260 -3.78 25.72 6.00
CA ALA A 260 -3.67 25.60 7.45
C ALA A 260 -4.50 24.45 8.05
N GLU A 261 -5.53 23.98 7.35
CA GLU A 261 -6.42 22.89 7.76
C GLU A 261 -6.04 21.54 7.13
N ARG A 262 -5.07 21.53 6.20
CA ARG A 262 -4.62 20.29 5.55
C ARG A 262 -3.89 19.41 6.55
N PRO A 263 -4.06 18.07 6.48
CA PRO A 263 -3.35 17.16 7.35
C PRO A 263 -1.85 17.27 7.08
N ALA A 264 -1.09 17.55 8.13
CA ALA A 264 0.37 17.60 8.08
C ALA A 264 0.95 16.17 8.03
N LEU A 265 0.83 15.48 6.90
CA LEU A 265 1.26 14.10 6.71
C LEU A 265 2.35 14.00 5.63
N GLN A 266 3.29 13.08 5.83
CA GLN A 266 4.26 12.64 4.83
C GLN A 266 4.15 11.14 4.62
N VAL A 267 4.51 10.71 3.41
CA VAL A 267 4.56 9.31 3.00
C VAL A 267 6.01 8.92 2.73
N LEU A 268 6.43 7.75 3.21
CA LEU A 268 7.76 7.24 2.89
C LEU A 268 7.87 6.93 1.39
N LYS A 269 8.94 7.39 0.77
CA LYS A 269 9.32 7.09 -0.61
C LYS A 269 9.78 5.64 -0.71
N THR A 270 9.14 4.86 -1.58
CA THR A 270 9.44 3.43 -1.72
C THR A 270 10.71 3.16 -2.54
N GLU A 271 11.25 4.17 -3.19
CA GLU A 271 12.58 4.17 -3.82
C GLU A 271 13.72 4.46 -2.83
N SER A 272 13.40 4.81 -1.58
CA SER A 272 14.40 5.18 -0.57
C SER A 272 15.12 3.97 0.03
N SER A 273 16.35 4.20 0.51
CA SER A 273 17.08 3.20 1.30
C SER A 273 16.39 2.85 2.62
N THR A 274 15.63 3.79 3.21
CA THR A 274 14.81 3.54 4.40
C THR A 274 13.77 2.47 4.12
N TRP A 275 13.09 2.52 2.96
CA TRP A 275 12.10 1.50 2.60
C TRP A 275 12.73 0.12 2.47
N THR A 276 13.86 0.00 1.77
CA THR A 276 14.61 -1.28 1.66
C THR A 276 14.96 -1.84 3.04
N GLN A 277 15.48 -1.00 3.94
CA GLN A 277 15.82 -1.40 5.31
C GLN A 277 14.59 -1.90 6.09
N LEU A 278 13.41 -1.27 5.91
CA LEU A 278 12.17 -1.72 6.56
C LEU A 278 11.72 -3.08 6.07
N LEU A 279 11.80 -3.33 4.76
CA LEU A 279 11.48 -4.63 4.19
C LEU A 279 12.45 -5.71 4.72
N ASP A 280 13.75 -5.41 4.76
CA ASP A 280 14.76 -6.35 5.26
C ASP A 280 14.62 -6.64 6.75
N ALA A 281 14.27 -5.64 7.55
CA ALA A 281 13.95 -5.83 8.97
C ALA A 281 12.75 -6.76 9.17
N ARG A 282 11.81 -6.80 8.23
CA ARG A 282 10.65 -7.72 8.25
C ARG A 282 11.00 -9.12 7.74
N ARG A 283 11.86 -9.24 6.72
CA ARG A 283 12.34 -10.53 6.19
C ARG A 283 13.26 -11.25 7.17
N TYR A 284 14.17 -10.50 7.78
CA TYR A 284 15.29 -11.06 8.55
C TYR A 284 15.24 -10.65 10.03
N ARG A 285 14.15 -11.05 10.70
CA ARG A 285 13.89 -10.76 12.11
C ARG A 285 14.88 -11.44 13.04
N SER A 286 15.16 -10.80 14.17
CA SER A 286 16.04 -11.33 15.22
C SER A 286 15.47 -10.99 16.60
N GLY A 287 16.13 -11.42 17.67
CA GLY A 287 15.64 -11.23 19.04
C GLY A 287 14.64 -12.33 19.42
N TRP A 288 13.39 -11.96 19.68
CA TRP A 288 12.33 -12.91 20.05
C TRP A 288 12.01 -13.92 18.93
N PHE A 289 12.24 -13.57 17.67
CA PHE A 289 12.03 -14.47 16.54
C PHE A 289 13.12 -15.54 16.47
N VAL A 290 12.73 -16.81 16.65
CA VAL A 290 13.63 -17.97 16.51
C VAL A 290 13.99 -18.24 15.05
N HIS A 291 13.12 -17.90 14.10
CA HIS A 291 13.31 -18.09 12.67
C HIS A 291 13.00 -16.80 11.88
N SER A 292 13.80 -16.57 10.84
CA SER A 292 13.56 -15.52 9.84
C SER A 292 12.99 -16.15 8.57
N PRO A 293 11.80 -15.74 8.10
CA PRO A 293 11.21 -16.31 6.90
C PRO A 293 12.01 -15.99 5.62
N GLY A 294 12.82 -14.92 5.64
CA GLY A 294 13.57 -14.48 4.46
C GLY A 294 12.67 -14.02 3.30
N TYR A 295 11.38 -13.77 3.60
CA TYR A 295 10.32 -13.54 2.63
C TYR A 295 9.42 -12.38 3.07
N ILE A 296 8.92 -11.60 2.11
CA ILE A 296 7.81 -10.67 2.32
C ILE A 296 6.87 -10.63 1.11
N ASP A 297 5.57 -10.77 1.36
CA ASP A 297 4.53 -10.60 0.35
C ASP A 297 4.22 -9.10 0.16
N VAL A 298 3.90 -8.68 -1.08
CA VAL A 298 3.64 -7.27 -1.42
C VAL A 298 2.50 -6.67 -0.57
N CYS A 299 1.47 -7.45 -0.25
CA CYS A 299 0.34 -7.00 0.57
C CYS A 299 0.58 -7.13 2.07
N SER A 300 1.68 -7.75 2.49
CA SER A 300 2.13 -7.76 3.89
C SER A 300 3.05 -6.57 4.23
N ALA A 301 3.43 -5.78 3.22
CA ALA A 301 4.28 -4.61 3.35
C ALA A 301 3.46 -3.31 3.27
N THR A 302 3.34 -2.61 4.40
CA THR A 302 2.62 -1.33 4.50
C THR A 302 3.61 -0.17 4.42
N VAL A 303 3.38 0.77 3.49
CA VAL A 303 4.20 1.97 3.34
C VAL A 303 3.88 2.96 4.48
N PRO A 304 4.85 3.33 5.32
CA PRO A 304 4.60 4.20 6.46
C PRO A 304 4.19 5.61 6.06
N THR A 305 3.33 6.19 6.88
CA THR A 305 3.06 7.62 6.92
C THR A 305 3.52 8.20 8.26
N ARG A 306 3.83 9.50 8.30
CA ARG A 306 4.19 10.20 9.54
C ARG A 306 3.69 11.64 9.53
N PRO A 307 3.47 12.27 10.70
CA PRO A 307 3.28 13.71 10.76
C PRO A 307 4.48 14.48 10.19
N ILE A 308 4.27 15.64 9.58
CA ILE A 308 5.36 16.56 9.21
C ILE A 308 6.10 16.96 10.50
N PRO A 309 7.43 16.77 10.58
CA PRO A 309 8.19 17.21 11.74
C PRO A 309 8.02 18.72 11.95
N GLN A 310 7.60 19.11 13.14
CA GLN A 310 7.57 20.52 13.53
C GLN A 310 9.01 20.99 13.81
N PRO A 311 9.38 22.22 13.43
CA PRO A 311 10.66 22.77 13.86
C PRO A 311 10.74 22.75 15.40
N PRO A 312 11.93 22.51 15.98
CA PRO A 312 12.10 22.61 17.42
C PRO A 312 11.65 24.00 17.88
N LYS A 313 10.86 24.03 18.96
CA LYS A 313 10.42 25.26 19.61
C LYS A 313 11.59 26.00 20.24
#